data_AF-A0A328B0R6-F1
#
_entry.id   AF-A0A328B0R6-F1
#
_cell.length_a   1.000
_cell.length_b   1.000
_cell.length_c   1.000
_cell.angle_alpha   90.00
_cell.angle_beta   90.00
_cell.angle_gamma   90.00
#
_symmetry.space_group_name_H-M   'P 1'
#
loop_
_entity.id
_entity.type
_entity.pdbx_description
1 polymer ?
#
loop_
_entity_poly.entity_id
_entity_poly.type
_entity_poly.pdbx_seq_one_letter_code
_entity_poly.pdbx_strand_id
1 'polypeptide(L)'
;MRPANIFKYQNRLAKAVGSRTGMTAQEAIPAAQARVELVREPTLAEIDAALGEIYGLSEPLKAEHDRAGLRRMYDAANLIVATAGVFGLEELGQAAWSLCELASRFEATGRFSWAMIAVHIDGLRLLRYPTDHPRAHREAVLAGLRQVTASIV
;
A
#
# COMPACT_ATOMS: atom_id res chain seq x y z
N MET A 1 26.62 51.50 55.97
CA MET A 1 25.40 50.75 55.60
C MET A 1 25.57 50.26 54.17
N ARG A 2 25.77 48.95 53.93
CA ARG A 2 26.03 48.41 52.57
C ARG A 2 24.70 48.24 51.82
N PRO A 3 24.58 48.68 50.56
CA PRO A 3 23.35 48.49 49.80
C PRO A 3 23.17 47.01 49.44
N ALA A 4 21.96 46.50 49.59
CA ALA A 4 21.60 45.15 49.20
C ALA A 4 21.49 45.05 47.68
N ASN A 5 22.29 44.16 47.07
CA ASN A 5 22.16 43.84 45.65
C ASN A 5 21.05 42.81 45.43
N ILE A 6 19.98 43.21 44.75
CA ILE A 6 18.86 42.34 44.41
C ILE A 6 19.16 41.66 43.06
N PHE A 7 19.44 40.37 43.11
CA PHE A 7 19.56 39.54 41.90
C PHE A 7 18.17 39.06 41.45
N LYS A 8 17.68 39.60 40.32
CA LYS A 8 16.46 39.09 39.68
C LYS A 8 16.78 37.84 38.88
N TYR A 9 16.32 36.68 39.36
CA TYR A 9 16.44 35.43 38.61
C TYR A 9 15.48 35.44 37.42
N GLN A 10 15.99 35.26 36.20
CA GLN A 10 15.11 35.18 35.03
C GLN A 10 14.28 33.90 35.09
N ASN A 11 12.95 34.05 35.11
CA ASN A 11 12.02 32.93 35.14
C ASN A 11 12.01 32.20 33.79
N ARG A 12 12.89 31.20 33.66
CA ARG A 12 13.04 30.37 32.45
C ARG A 12 11.78 29.57 32.13
N LEU A 13 10.99 29.20 33.14
CA LEU A 13 9.71 28.51 33.00
C LEU A 13 8.66 29.42 32.33
N ALA A 14 8.52 30.67 32.79
CA ALA A 14 7.62 31.64 32.17
C ALA A 14 8.00 31.91 30.70
N LYS A 15 9.31 31.94 30.39
CA LYS A 15 9.80 32.09 29.01
C LYS A 15 9.50 30.85 28.14
N ALA A 16 9.60 29.65 28.71
CA ALA A 16 9.31 28.39 28.02
C ALA A 16 7.80 28.13 27.82
N VAL A 17 6.95 28.59 28.73
CA VAL A 17 5.48 28.49 28.60
C VAL A 17 4.94 29.44 27.52
N GLY A 18 5.60 30.58 27.29
CA GLY A 18 5.28 31.53 26.21
C GLY A 18 5.67 31.02 24.81
N SER A 19 6.72 30.19 24.71
CA SER A 19 7.08 29.49 23.48
C SER A 19 6.22 28.24 23.31
N ARG A 20 4.92 28.39 23.01
CA ARG A 20 4.10 27.27 22.55
C ARG A 20 4.64 26.79 21.19
N THR A 21 5.42 25.71 21.19
CA THR A 21 5.89 25.02 19.98
C THR A 21 4.96 23.87 19.56
N GLY A 22 3.82 23.72 20.24
CA GLY A 22 2.81 22.71 19.93
C GLY A 22 1.84 23.17 18.84
N MET A 23 1.43 22.24 17.99
CA MET A 23 0.43 22.43 16.95
C MET A 23 -0.92 21.88 17.46
N THR A 24 -2.00 22.63 17.27
CA THR A 24 -3.35 22.15 17.61
C THR A 24 -3.78 21.04 16.66
N ALA A 25 -4.77 20.23 17.02
CA ALA A 25 -5.30 19.19 16.12
C ALA A 25 -5.86 19.81 14.83
N GLN A 26 -6.50 20.97 14.93
CA GLN A 26 -7.03 21.75 13.82
C GLN A 26 -5.94 22.17 12.81
N GLU A 27 -4.71 22.41 13.28
CA GLU A 27 -3.56 22.73 12.42
C GLU A 27 -2.82 21.47 11.95
N ALA A 28 -2.72 20.45 12.81
CA ALA A 28 -1.95 19.25 12.56
C ALA A 28 -2.58 18.35 11.49
N ILE A 29 -3.91 18.20 11.48
CA ILE A 29 -4.61 17.34 10.52
C ILE A 29 -4.43 17.86 9.08
N PRO A 30 -4.73 19.14 8.76
CA PRO A 30 -4.51 19.67 7.41
C PRO A 30 -3.04 19.63 6.99
N ALA A 31 -2.11 19.92 7.93
CA ALA A 31 -0.69 19.84 7.64
C ALA A 31 -0.23 18.41 7.32
N ALA A 32 -0.77 17.40 8.01
CA ALA A 32 -0.50 16.00 7.72
C ALA A 32 -1.09 15.57 6.37
N GLN A 33 -2.34 15.96 6.08
CA GLN A 33 -2.99 15.69 4.79
C GLN A 33 -2.20 16.31 3.63
N ALA A 34 -1.77 17.57 3.77
CA ALA A 34 -0.94 18.23 2.77
C ALA A 34 0.39 17.49 2.53
N ARG A 35 1.02 16.97 3.58
CA ARG A 35 2.26 16.18 3.45
C ARG A 35 2.04 14.82 2.77
N VAL A 36 0.94 14.13 3.07
CA VAL A 36 0.56 12.90 2.37
C VAL A 36 0.30 13.19 0.89
N GLU A 37 -0.33 14.31 0.58
CA GLU A 37 -0.61 14.70 -0.80
C GLU A 37 0.68 14.94 -1.62
N LEU A 38 1.77 15.43 -0.99
CA LEU A 38 3.07 15.60 -1.66
C LEU A 38 3.66 14.30 -2.20
N VAL A 39 3.26 13.15 -1.65
CA VAL A 39 3.75 11.84 -2.10
C VAL A 39 2.74 11.07 -2.96
N ARG A 40 1.60 11.69 -3.35
CA ARG A 40 0.60 11.03 -4.21
C ARG A 40 1.19 10.49 -5.49
N GLU A 41 1.69 11.39 -6.35
CA GLU A 41 2.23 11.02 -7.66
C GLU A 41 3.38 10.01 -7.59
N PRO A 42 4.41 10.15 -6.73
CA PRO A 42 5.46 9.14 -6.64
C PRO A 42 4.93 7.79 -6.14
N THR A 43 3.98 7.76 -5.18
CA THR A 43 3.38 6.48 -4.74
C THR A 43 2.53 5.83 -5.83
N LEU A 44 1.77 6.61 -6.61
CA LEU A 44 1.02 6.07 -7.75
C LEU A 44 1.97 5.51 -8.82
N ALA A 45 3.09 6.20 -9.08
CA ALA A 45 4.12 5.71 -9.99
C ALA A 45 4.78 4.41 -9.50
N GLU A 46 5.01 4.27 -8.20
CA GLU A 46 5.51 3.02 -7.60
C GLU A 46 4.50 1.87 -7.74
N ILE A 47 3.20 2.12 -7.55
CA ILE A 47 2.14 1.13 -7.81
C ILE A 47 2.16 0.71 -9.28
N ASP A 48 2.27 1.65 -10.21
CA ASP A 48 2.32 1.37 -11.65
C ASP A 48 3.58 0.58 -12.04
N ALA A 49 4.73 0.88 -11.42
CA ALA A 49 5.96 0.12 -11.60
C ALA A 49 5.82 -1.32 -11.07
N ALA A 50 5.21 -1.51 -9.90
CA ALA A 50 4.95 -2.83 -9.33
C ALA A 50 4.01 -3.67 -10.22
N LEU A 51 2.94 -3.05 -10.75
CA LEU A 51 2.06 -3.69 -11.73
C LEU A 51 2.84 -4.05 -13.00
N GLY A 52 3.70 -3.16 -13.49
CA GLY A 52 4.58 -3.43 -14.63
C GLY A 52 5.49 -4.65 -14.40
N GLU A 53 6.07 -4.79 -13.21
CA GLU A 53 6.86 -5.98 -12.84
C GLU A 53 6.00 -7.25 -12.85
N ILE A 54 4.83 -7.24 -12.20
CA ILE A 54 3.90 -8.38 -12.20
C ILE A 54 3.55 -8.79 -13.63
N TYR A 55 3.25 -7.83 -14.51
CA TYR A 55 2.92 -8.12 -15.90
C TYR A 55 4.11 -8.68 -16.67
N GLY A 56 5.32 -8.14 -16.46
CA GLY A 56 6.55 -8.61 -17.09
C GLY A 56 6.93 -10.04 -16.69
N LEU A 57 6.53 -10.50 -15.49
CA LEU A 57 6.76 -11.87 -15.02
C LEU A 57 5.83 -12.92 -15.67
N SER A 58 4.84 -12.51 -16.46
CA SER A 58 3.83 -13.41 -17.05
C SER A 58 4.42 -14.51 -17.92
N GLU A 59 5.22 -14.14 -18.93
CA GLU A 59 5.78 -15.12 -19.88
C GLU A 59 6.78 -16.08 -19.22
N PRO A 60 7.74 -15.62 -18.39
CA PRO A 60 8.63 -16.53 -17.66
C PRO A 60 7.87 -17.52 -16.76
N LEU A 61 6.87 -17.06 -16.01
CA LEU A 61 6.10 -17.92 -15.11
C LEU A 61 5.25 -18.93 -15.85
N LYS A 62 4.69 -18.56 -17.01
CA LYS A 62 3.93 -19.46 -17.87
C LYS A 62 4.82 -20.56 -18.47
N ALA A 63 6.07 -20.23 -18.82
CA ALA A 63 6.97 -21.17 -19.49
C ALA A 63 7.67 -22.13 -18.50
N GLU A 64 8.15 -21.61 -17.37
CA GLU A 64 9.13 -22.33 -16.55
C GLU A 64 8.66 -22.63 -15.11
N HIS A 65 7.48 -22.13 -14.71
CA HIS A 65 6.97 -22.21 -13.34
C HIS A 65 8.01 -21.72 -12.31
N ASP A 66 8.75 -20.67 -12.69
CA ASP A 66 9.90 -20.17 -11.95
C ASP A 66 9.52 -19.74 -10.52
N ARG A 67 10.08 -20.46 -9.53
CA ARG A 67 9.90 -20.18 -8.10
C ARG A 67 10.42 -18.80 -7.71
N ALA A 68 11.52 -18.35 -8.31
CA ALA A 68 12.08 -17.03 -8.04
C ALA A 68 11.17 -15.95 -8.62
N GLY A 69 10.67 -16.14 -9.84
CA GLY A 69 9.64 -15.31 -10.47
C GLY A 69 8.36 -15.22 -9.63
N LEU A 70 7.91 -16.32 -9.05
CA LEU A 70 6.70 -16.33 -8.21
C LEU A 70 6.92 -15.52 -6.93
N ARG A 71 8.11 -15.61 -6.33
CA ARG A 71 8.47 -14.79 -5.17
C ARG A 71 8.54 -13.30 -5.52
N ARG A 72 9.13 -12.94 -6.66
CA ARG A 72 9.15 -11.54 -7.13
C ARG A 72 7.74 -11.00 -7.38
N MET A 73 6.86 -11.83 -7.94
CA MET A 73 5.45 -11.48 -8.12
C MET A 73 4.75 -11.22 -6.78
N TYR A 74 5.00 -12.06 -5.77
CA TYR A 74 4.50 -11.85 -4.41
C TYR A 74 5.01 -10.52 -3.83
N ASP A 75 6.31 -10.25 -3.93
CA ASP A 75 6.93 -9.05 -3.35
C ASP A 75 6.38 -7.76 -4.01
N ALA A 76 6.23 -7.76 -5.34
CA ALA A 76 5.62 -6.65 -6.09
C ALA A 76 4.13 -6.45 -5.74
N ALA A 77 3.35 -7.53 -5.62
CA ALA A 77 1.97 -7.44 -5.20
C ALA A 77 1.84 -6.92 -3.76
N ASN A 78 2.73 -7.33 -2.86
CA ASN A 78 2.75 -6.87 -1.47
C ASN A 78 3.06 -5.36 -1.35
N LEU A 79 3.88 -4.80 -2.25
CA LEU A 79 4.09 -3.35 -2.34
C LEU A 79 2.78 -2.61 -2.68
N ILE A 80 1.97 -3.16 -3.59
CA ILE A 80 0.65 -2.59 -3.93
C ILE A 80 -0.28 -2.68 -2.72
N VAL A 81 -0.31 -3.80 -2.00
CA VAL A 81 -1.10 -3.95 -0.75
C VAL A 81 -0.75 -2.85 0.26
N ALA A 82 0.54 -2.56 0.43
CA ALA A 82 1.01 -1.58 1.41
C ALA A 82 0.65 -0.13 1.06
N THR A 83 0.46 0.19 -0.21
CA THR A 83 0.36 1.58 -0.70
C THR A 83 -1.01 1.96 -1.26
N ALA A 84 -1.77 1.01 -1.82
CA ALA A 84 -2.99 1.29 -2.58
C ALA A 84 -4.09 1.98 -1.75
N GLY A 85 -4.22 1.64 -0.46
CA GLY A 85 -5.24 2.23 0.41
C GLY A 85 -5.05 3.71 0.70
N VAL A 86 -3.84 4.26 0.54
CA VAL A 86 -3.54 5.67 0.86
C VAL A 86 -4.25 6.62 -0.11
N PHE A 87 -4.46 6.19 -1.35
CA PHE A 87 -4.96 7.04 -2.43
C PHE A 87 -6.24 6.52 -3.11
N GLY A 88 -7.06 5.74 -2.39
CA GLY A 88 -8.38 5.32 -2.86
C GLY A 88 -8.37 4.17 -3.87
N LEU A 89 -7.34 3.32 -3.82
CA LEU A 89 -7.21 2.12 -4.65
C LEU A 89 -7.40 0.84 -3.79
N GLU A 90 -8.30 0.88 -2.81
CA GLU A 90 -8.50 -0.23 -1.85
C GLU A 90 -8.86 -1.55 -2.54
N GLU A 91 -9.67 -1.49 -3.60
CA GLU A 91 -10.07 -2.66 -4.37
C GLU A 91 -8.86 -3.28 -5.13
N LEU A 92 -7.96 -2.44 -5.66
CA LEU A 92 -6.70 -2.91 -6.25
C LEU A 92 -5.82 -3.59 -5.18
N GLY A 93 -5.71 -2.99 -3.99
CA GLY A 93 -5.00 -3.58 -2.86
C GLY A 93 -5.57 -4.94 -2.44
N GLN A 94 -6.89 -5.11 -2.44
CA GLN A 94 -7.52 -6.40 -2.16
C GLN A 94 -7.23 -7.46 -3.23
N ALA A 95 -7.19 -7.09 -4.50
CA ALA A 95 -6.80 -7.99 -5.58
C ALA A 95 -5.32 -8.39 -5.48
N ALA A 96 -4.44 -7.44 -5.18
CA ALA A 96 -3.02 -7.70 -4.96
C ALA A 96 -2.80 -8.64 -3.77
N TRP A 97 -3.54 -8.45 -2.67
CA TRP A 97 -3.51 -9.35 -1.54
C TRP A 97 -3.97 -10.77 -1.90
N SER A 98 -5.02 -10.91 -2.73
CA SER A 98 -5.47 -12.21 -3.23
C SER A 98 -4.37 -12.93 -4.04
N LEU A 99 -3.57 -12.19 -4.82
CA LEU A 99 -2.43 -12.72 -5.54
C LEU A 99 -1.28 -13.12 -4.60
N CYS A 100 -1.01 -12.34 -3.54
CA CYS A 100 -0.06 -12.72 -2.50
C CYS A 100 -0.46 -14.06 -1.85
N GLU A 101 -1.72 -14.20 -1.45
CA GLU A 101 -2.25 -15.45 -0.88
C GLU A 101 -2.12 -16.63 -1.85
N LEU A 102 -2.42 -16.41 -3.14
CA LEU A 102 -2.25 -17.41 -4.18
C LEU A 102 -0.79 -17.90 -4.26
N ALA A 103 0.15 -16.98 -4.34
CA ALA A 103 1.58 -17.29 -4.43
C ALA A 103 2.09 -18.02 -3.17
N SER A 104 1.69 -17.57 -1.98
CA SER A 104 2.05 -18.23 -0.71
C SER A 104 1.48 -19.65 -0.62
N ARG A 105 0.25 -19.90 -1.11
CA ARG A 105 -0.33 -21.24 -1.12
C ARG A 105 0.34 -22.17 -2.12
N PHE A 106 0.74 -21.66 -3.29
CA PHE A 106 1.56 -22.43 -4.23
C PHE A 106 2.91 -22.82 -3.62
N GLU A 107 3.57 -21.91 -2.90
CA GLU A 107 4.80 -22.22 -2.19
C GLU A 107 4.59 -23.31 -1.12
N ALA A 108 3.55 -23.17 -0.29
CA ALA A 108 3.25 -24.09 0.81
C ALA A 108 2.83 -25.49 0.35
N THR A 109 2.09 -25.59 -0.75
CA THR A 109 1.55 -26.87 -1.26
C THR A 109 2.42 -27.51 -2.35
N GLY A 110 3.40 -26.78 -2.89
CA GLY A 110 4.16 -27.20 -4.07
C GLY A 110 3.34 -27.26 -5.37
N ARG A 111 2.08 -26.77 -5.35
CA ARG A 111 1.21 -26.70 -6.52
C ARG A 111 1.53 -25.46 -7.34
N PHE A 112 1.18 -25.49 -8.62
CA PHE A 112 1.28 -24.33 -9.50
C PHE A 112 0.14 -24.35 -10.52
N SER A 113 -0.43 -23.19 -10.84
CA SER A 113 -1.39 -23.06 -11.93
C SER A 113 -1.28 -21.68 -12.57
N TRP A 114 -0.78 -21.65 -13.82
CA TRP A 114 -0.73 -20.43 -14.61
C TRP A 114 -2.12 -19.81 -14.81
N ALA A 115 -3.16 -20.62 -15.03
CA ALA A 115 -4.52 -20.12 -15.24
C ALA A 115 -5.02 -19.32 -14.03
N MET A 116 -4.70 -19.75 -12.81
CA MET A 116 -5.06 -19.02 -11.59
C MET A 116 -4.30 -17.70 -11.47
N ILE A 117 -3.01 -17.68 -11.85
CA ILE A 117 -2.18 -16.46 -11.88
C ILE A 117 -2.72 -15.47 -12.91
N ALA A 118 -3.00 -15.93 -14.13
CA ALA A 118 -3.50 -15.10 -15.22
C ALA A 118 -4.79 -14.37 -14.84
N VAL A 119 -5.75 -15.06 -14.20
CA VAL A 119 -7.00 -14.44 -13.73
C VAL A 119 -6.74 -13.34 -12.69
N HIS A 120 -5.76 -13.52 -11.80
CA HIS A 120 -5.38 -12.47 -10.84
C HIS A 120 -4.74 -11.27 -11.54
N ILE A 121 -3.86 -11.51 -12.51
CA ILE A 121 -3.25 -10.46 -13.33
C ILE A 121 -4.31 -9.64 -14.07
N ASP A 122 -5.32 -10.29 -14.66
CA ASP A 122 -6.41 -9.61 -15.34
C ASP A 122 -7.31 -8.83 -14.36
N GLY A 123 -7.53 -9.38 -13.16
CA GLY A 123 -8.19 -8.66 -12.07
C GLY A 123 -7.46 -7.38 -11.66
N LEU A 124 -6.12 -7.43 -11.55
CA LEU A 124 -5.30 -6.25 -11.26
C LEU A 124 -5.40 -5.18 -12.36
N ARG A 125 -5.38 -5.58 -13.64
CA ARG A 125 -5.55 -4.67 -14.78
C ARG A 125 -6.89 -3.94 -14.72
N LEU A 126 -7.96 -4.68 -14.46
CA LEU A 126 -9.32 -4.15 -14.35
C LEU A 126 -9.45 -3.18 -13.17
N LEU A 127 -8.92 -3.57 -12.00
CA LEU A 127 -9.10 -2.81 -10.76
C LEU A 127 -8.13 -1.62 -10.63
N ARG A 128 -7.16 -1.47 -11.54
CA ARG A 128 -6.32 -0.27 -11.61
C ARG A 128 -7.10 0.98 -12.02
N TYR A 129 -8.19 0.81 -12.77
CA TYR A 129 -9.06 1.89 -13.23
C TYR A 129 -10.50 1.67 -12.74
N PRO A 130 -10.75 1.77 -11.41
CA PRO A 130 -12.03 1.38 -10.83
C PRO A 130 -13.21 2.24 -11.31
N THR A 131 -12.96 3.46 -11.78
CA THR A 131 -13.96 4.37 -12.35
C THR A 131 -14.57 3.85 -13.65
N ASP A 132 -13.87 2.98 -14.36
CA ASP A 132 -14.26 2.53 -15.70
C ASP A 132 -15.25 1.36 -15.64
N HIS A 133 -15.52 0.86 -14.42
CA HIS A 133 -16.32 -0.34 -14.20
C HIS A 133 -17.37 -0.10 -13.11
N PRO A 134 -18.61 -0.63 -13.26
CA PRO A 134 -19.61 -0.59 -12.20
C PRO A 134 -19.11 -1.29 -10.94
N ARG A 135 -19.46 -0.74 -9.76
CA ARG A 135 -19.07 -1.30 -8.46
C ARG A 135 -19.42 -2.79 -8.32
N ALA A 136 -20.62 -3.19 -8.74
CA ALA A 136 -21.05 -4.59 -8.68
C ALA A 136 -20.12 -5.54 -9.48
N HIS A 137 -19.58 -5.08 -10.62
CA HIS A 137 -18.64 -5.89 -11.40
C HIS A 137 -17.29 -6.02 -10.70
N ARG A 138 -16.80 -4.95 -10.10
CA ARG A 138 -15.53 -4.95 -9.34
C ARG A 138 -15.62 -5.85 -8.11
N GLU A 139 -16.74 -5.78 -7.38
CA GLU A 139 -17.05 -6.67 -6.26
C GLU A 139 -17.11 -8.15 -6.69
N ALA A 140 -17.72 -8.43 -7.84
CA ALA A 140 -17.77 -9.77 -8.41
C ALA A 140 -16.38 -10.30 -8.80
N VAL A 141 -15.53 -9.46 -9.40
CA VAL A 141 -14.12 -9.81 -9.69
C VAL A 141 -13.40 -10.18 -8.40
N LEU A 142 -13.46 -9.33 -7.37
CA LEU A 142 -12.82 -9.58 -6.07
C LEU A 142 -13.33 -10.86 -5.41
N ALA A 143 -14.63 -11.15 -5.50
CA ALA A 143 -15.20 -12.40 -5.00
C ALA A 143 -14.65 -13.61 -5.77
N GLY A 144 -14.57 -13.52 -7.09
CA GLY A 144 -13.99 -14.56 -7.95
C GLY A 144 -12.52 -14.83 -7.64
N LEU A 145 -11.70 -13.78 -7.46
CA LEU A 145 -10.28 -13.93 -7.09
C LEU A 145 -10.12 -14.70 -5.78
N ARG A 146 -10.90 -14.34 -4.75
CA ARG A 146 -10.90 -15.06 -3.47
C ARG A 146 -11.32 -16.51 -3.61
N GLN A 147 -12.33 -16.80 -4.44
CA GLN A 147 -12.78 -18.16 -4.69
C GLN A 147 -11.70 -19.01 -5.38
N VAL A 148 -10.98 -18.43 -6.36
CA VAL A 148 -9.85 -19.09 -7.02
C VAL A 148 -8.77 -19.44 -5.99
N THR A 149 -8.36 -18.48 -5.17
CA THR A 149 -7.34 -18.71 -4.13
C THR A 149 -7.78 -19.75 -3.09
N ALA A 150 -9.06 -19.73 -2.70
CA ALA A 150 -9.63 -20.70 -1.76
C ALA A 150 -9.71 -22.14 -2.31
N SER A 151 -9.71 -22.33 -3.63
CA SER A 151 -9.76 -23.65 -4.27
C SER A 151 -8.45 -24.47 -4.14
N ILE A 152 -7.38 -23.82 -3.66
CA ILE A 152 -6.11 -24.48 -3.35
C ILE A 152 -6.24 -25.10 -1.95
N VAL A 153 -6.77 -26.33 -1.95
CA VAL A 153 -6.73 -27.27 -0.81
C VAL A 153 -5.37 -27.94 -0.74
#